data_AF-A0A1T4KQ22-F1
#
_entry.id   AF-A0A1T4KQ22-F1
#
_cell.length_a   1.000
_cell.length_b   1.000
_cell.length_c   1.000
_cell.angle_alpha   90.00
_cell.angle_beta   90.00
_cell.angle_gamma   90.00
#
_symmetry.space_group_name_H-M   'P 1'
#
loop_
_entity.id
_entity.type
_entity.pdbx_description
1 polymer ?
#
loop_
_entity_poly.entity_id
_entity_poly.type
_entity_poly.pdbx_seq_one_letter_code
_entity_poly.pdbx_strand_id
1 'polypeptide(L)'
;MENNSKTCEYFMNRYLELDKNERIPFRLSMHLFFCRKCHRQIKMLAAAEKAAASPLKLQVPLTDASIKNVMERIEPDAYRRMIEKPISIRNWVISGIAMITLLFAPILITNRMHSRDLSIAYAILIAFCVTVYCCVFVFGNIDFFIKKISTSIPLSKQA
;
A
#
# COMPACT_ATOMS: atom_id res chain seq x y z
N MET A 1 58.81 -13.19 -2.27
CA MET A 1 57.69 -12.40 -2.87
C MET A 1 56.34 -12.77 -2.24
N GLU A 2 56.31 -13.18 -0.97
CA GLU A 2 55.16 -13.87 -0.35
C GLU A 2 54.34 -12.96 0.58
N ASN A 3 54.92 -11.86 1.09
CA ASN A 3 54.22 -10.92 1.97
C ASN A 3 53.10 -10.11 1.29
N ASN A 4 53.07 -10.06 -0.05
CA ASN A 4 52.05 -9.30 -0.79
C ASN A 4 50.77 -10.13 -1.06
N SER A 5 50.80 -11.45 -0.89
CA SER A 5 49.63 -12.31 -1.15
C SER A 5 48.60 -12.21 -0.03
N LYS A 6 49.04 -12.30 1.23
CA LYS A 6 48.19 -12.20 2.42
C LYS A 6 47.54 -10.82 2.56
N THR A 7 48.25 -9.75 2.18
CA THR A 7 47.68 -8.39 2.18
C THR A 7 46.65 -8.21 1.07
N CYS A 8 46.90 -8.74 -0.14
CA CYS A 8 45.91 -8.71 -1.23
C CYS A 8 44.64 -9.50 -0.87
N GLU A 9 44.78 -10.64 -0.19
CA GLU A 9 43.67 -11.46 0.28
C GLU A 9 42.82 -10.72 1.31
N TYR A 10 43.46 -10.05 2.28
CA TYR A 10 42.78 -9.17 3.23
C TYR A 10 41.96 -8.07 2.53
N PHE A 11 42.55 -7.35 1.57
CA PHE A 11 41.83 -6.30 0.83
C PHE A 11 40.70 -6.87 -0.03
N MET A 12 40.87 -8.04 -0.63
CA MET A 12 39.82 -8.68 -1.43
C MET A 12 38.65 -9.14 -0.55
N ASN A 13 38.91 -9.77 0.60
CA ASN A 13 37.86 -10.15 1.55
C ASN A 13 37.09 -8.92 2.03
N ARG A 14 37.81 -7.84 2.36
CA ARG A 14 37.18 -6.57 2.77
C ARG A 14 36.32 -5.95 1.67
N TYR A 15 36.67 -6.16 0.40
CA TYR A 15 35.84 -5.75 -0.73
C TYR A 15 34.59 -6.62 -0.88
N LEU A 16 34.71 -7.95 -0.67
CA LEU A 16 33.58 -8.88 -0.76
C LEU A 16 32.58 -8.76 0.40
N GLU A 17 33.01 -8.17 1.53
CA GLU A 17 32.12 -7.82 2.65
C GLU A 17 31.19 -6.64 2.35
N LEU A 18 31.49 -5.81 1.35
CA LEU A 18 30.69 -4.65 0.99
C LEU A 18 29.47 -5.06 0.15
N ASP A 19 28.32 -4.45 0.44
CA ASP A 19 27.12 -4.68 -0.37
C ASP A 19 27.17 -3.87 -1.68
N LYS A 20 26.35 -4.26 -2.65
CA LYS A 20 26.30 -3.62 -3.97
C LYS A 20 25.89 -2.15 -3.84
N ASN A 21 26.72 -1.26 -4.42
CA ASN A 21 26.62 0.21 -4.34
C ASN A 21 27.00 0.85 -2.99
N GLU A 22 27.61 0.11 -2.08
CA GLU A 22 28.16 0.69 -0.85
C GLU A 22 29.43 1.52 -1.15
N ARG A 23 29.69 2.54 -0.32
CA ARG A 23 30.86 3.40 -0.51
C ARG A 23 32.13 2.65 -0.12
N ILE A 24 33.02 2.48 -1.09
CA ILE A 24 34.32 1.84 -0.86
C ILE A 24 35.23 2.80 -0.08
N PRO A 25 35.82 2.38 1.05
CA PRO A 25 36.75 3.21 1.81
C PRO A 25 38.02 3.51 0.99
N PHE A 26 38.53 4.74 1.07
CA PHE A 26 39.64 5.25 0.23
C PHE A 26 40.88 4.35 0.20
N ARG A 27 41.30 3.80 1.35
CA ARG A 27 42.45 2.88 1.42
C ARG A 27 42.25 1.63 0.58
N LEU A 28 41.05 1.08 0.58
CA LEU A 28 40.69 -0.09 -0.21
C LEU A 28 40.66 0.29 -1.70
N SER A 29 40.05 1.41 -2.06
CA SER A 29 40.02 1.91 -3.45
C SER A 29 41.43 2.10 -4.03
N MET A 30 42.36 2.69 -3.27
CA MET A 30 43.75 2.83 -3.72
C MET A 30 44.41 1.48 -3.99
N HIS A 31 44.30 0.52 -3.05
CA HIS A 31 44.90 -0.80 -3.24
C HIS A 31 44.33 -1.51 -4.48
N LEU A 32 43.00 -1.49 -4.65
CA LEU A 32 42.31 -2.10 -5.78
C LEU A 32 42.68 -1.44 -7.11
N PHE A 33 42.97 -0.15 -7.11
CA PHE A 33 43.39 0.59 -8.30
C PHE A 33 44.85 0.30 -8.68
N PHE A 34 45.77 0.27 -7.72
CA PHE A 34 47.20 0.07 -7.97
C PHE A 34 47.60 -1.41 -8.12
N CYS A 35 46.92 -2.33 -7.45
CA CYS A 35 47.21 -3.75 -7.53
C CYS A 35 46.54 -4.38 -8.76
N ARG A 36 47.33 -4.66 -9.80
CA ARG A 36 46.84 -5.29 -11.05
C ARG A 36 46.13 -6.63 -10.83
N LYS A 37 46.57 -7.42 -9.84
CA LYS A 37 45.96 -8.72 -9.52
C LYS A 37 44.52 -8.54 -9.00
N CYS A 38 44.36 -7.70 -7.98
CA CYS A 38 43.05 -7.42 -7.38
C CYS A 38 42.12 -6.71 -8.38
N HIS A 39 42.62 -5.76 -9.16
CA HIS A 39 41.86 -5.10 -10.22
C HIS A 39 41.32 -6.10 -11.25
N ARG A 40 42.15 -7.06 -11.69
CA ARG A 40 41.74 -8.10 -12.64
C ARG A 40 40.67 -9.03 -12.05
N GLN A 41 40.79 -9.39 -10.77
CA GLN A 41 39.81 -10.23 -10.08
C GLN A 41 38.45 -9.54 -9.99
N ILE A 42 38.40 -8.26 -9.60
CA ILE A 42 37.15 -7.49 -9.57
C ILE A 42 36.51 -7.41 -10.95
N LYS A 43 37.31 -7.16 -12.00
CA LYS A 43 36.81 -7.11 -13.37
C LYS A 43 36.18 -8.44 -13.81
N MET A 44 36.79 -9.58 -13.42
CA MET A 44 36.23 -10.91 -13.70
C MET A 44 34.95 -11.16 -12.91
N LEU A 45 34.89 -10.75 -11.63
CA LEU A 45 33.68 -10.86 -10.80
C LEU A 45 32.53 -10.04 -11.40
N ALA A 46 32.78 -8.79 -11.79
CA ALA A 46 31.78 -7.92 -12.42
C ALA A 46 31.29 -8.49 -13.77
N ALA A 47 32.18 -9.13 -14.54
CA ALA A 47 31.81 -9.80 -15.79
C ALA A 47 30.93 -11.04 -15.53
N ALA A 48 31.28 -11.86 -14.53
CA ALA A 48 30.50 -13.02 -14.13
C ALA A 48 29.12 -12.62 -13.60
N GLU A 49 29.05 -11.58 -12.77
CA GLU A 49 27.79 -11.02 -12.27
C GLU A 49 26.91 -10.52 -13.43
N LYS A 50 27.49 -9.79 -14.38
CA LYS A 50 26.75 -9.32 -15.56
C LYS A 50 26.21 -10.48 -16.41
N ALA A 51 26.99 -11.55 -16.57
CA ALA A 51 26.56 -12.75 -17.26
C ALA A 51 25.41 -13.47 -16.52
N ALA A 52 25.52 -13.59 -15.19
CA ALA A 52 24.48 -14.17 -14.34
C ALA A 52 23.19 -13.31 -14.30
N ALA A 53 23.32 -11.98 -14.38
CA ALA A 53 22.19 -11.05 -14.41
C ALA A 53 21.51 -10.94 -15.79
N SER A 54 22.16 -11.39 -16.86
CA SER A 54 21.61 -11.37 -18.23
C SER A 54 20.25 -12.08 -18.36
N PRO A 55 20.06 -13.32 -17.87
CA PRO A 55 18.75 -14.00 -17.95
C PRO A 55 17.67 -13.32 -17.10
N LEU A 56 18.03 -12.59 -16.03
CA LEU A 56 17.07 -11.86 -15.19
C LEU A 56 16.56 -10.57 -15.85
N LYS A 57 17.21 -10.08 -16.91
CA LYS A 57 16.75 -8.92 -17.69
C LYS A 57 15.63 -9.23 -18.67
N LEU A 58 15.08 -10.44 -18.63
CA LEU A 58 13.82 -10.72 -19.32
C LEU A 58 12.81 -9.66 -18.88
N GLN A 59 12.39 -8.81 -19.83
CA GLN A 59 11.21 -8.01 -19.67
C GLN A 59 10.05 -9.01 -19.63
N VAL A 60 9.80 -9.59 -18.47
CA VAL A 60 8.54 -10.26 -18.22
C VAL A 60 7.51 -9.17 -18.47
N PRO A 61 6.58 -9.32 -19.43
CA PRO A 61 5.47 -8.40 -19.54
C PRO A 61 4.68 -8.59 -18.25
N LEU A 62 4.98 -7.75 -17.27
CA LEU A 62 4.22 -7.52 -16.05
C LEU A 62 2.91 -6.90 -16.50
N THR A 63 2.09 -7.71 -17.18
CA THR A 63 0.72 -7.37 -17.49
C THR A 63 0.00 -7.33 -16.16
N ASP A 64 -0.82 -6.31 -15.95
CA ASP A 64 -1.62 -6.15 -14.73
C ASP A 64 -2.41 -7.44 -14.38
N ALA A 65 -2.77 -8.23 -15.40
CA ALA A 65 -3.40 -9.54 -15.25
C ALA A 65 -2.52 -10.60 -14.56
N SER A 66 -1.23 -10.66 -14.88
CA SER A 66 -0.28 -11.60 -14.26
C SER A 66 -0.02 -11.24 -12.80
N ILE A 67 0.15 -9.95 -12.50
CA ILE A 67 0.33 -9.44 -11.13
C ILE A 67 -0.94 -9.73 -10.31
N LYS A 68 -2.11 -9.48 -10.90
CA LYS A 68 -3.41 -9.80 -10.30
C LYS A 68 -3.53 -11.28 -9.93
N ASN A 69 -3.21 -12.18 -10.86
CA ASN A 69 -3.30 -13.62 -10.63
C ASN A 69 -2.33 -14.12 -9.55
N VAL A 70 -1.13 -13.51 -9.46
CA VAL A 70 -0.15 -13.84 -8.43
C VAL A 70 -0.60 -13.31 -7.06
N MET A 71 -1.08 -12.07 -6.98
CA MET A 71 -1.60 -11.48 -5.73
C MET A 71 -2.82 -12.27 -5.20
N GLU A 72 -3.73 -12.67 -6.08
CA GLU A 72 -4.90 -13.48 -5.71
C GLU A 72 -4.50 -14.84 -5.12
N ARG A 73 -3.37 -15.40 -5.56
CA ARG A 73 -2.88 -16.71 -5.11
C ARG A 73 -2.05 -16.67 -3.84
N ILE A 74 -1.36 -15.56 -3.56
CA ILE A 74 -0.52 -15.39 -2.38
C ILE A 74 -1.36 -14.97 -1.17
N GLU A 75 -2.30 -14.03 -1.36
CA GLU A 75 -3.09 -13.49 -0.25
C GLU A 75 -4.51 -13.11 -0.73
N PRO A 76 -5.41 -14.10 -0.85
CA PRO A 76 -6.74 -13.90 -1.42
C PRO A 76 -7.59 -12.87 -0.65
N ASP A 77 -7.43 -12.81 0.69
CA ASP A 77 -8.21 -11.92 1.55
C ASP A 77 -7.73 -10.46 1.51
N ALA A 78 -6.44 -10.22 1.31
CA ALA A 78 -5.91 -8.87 1.09
C ALA A 78 -6.27 -8.37 -0.31
N TYR A 79 -6.19 -9.24 -1.31
CA TYR A 79 -6.56 -8.91 -2.69
C TYR A 79 -8.05 -8.59 -2.83
N ARG A 80 -8.93 -9.38 -2.22
CA ARG A 80 -10.38 -9.12 -2.20
C ARG A 80 -10.71 -7.77 -1.57
N ARG A 81 -10.07 -7.42 -0.44
CA ARG A 81 -10.22 -6.10 0.20
C ARG A 81 -9.72 -4.94 -0.65
N MET A 82 -8.71 -5.14 -1.50
CA MET A 82 -8.25 -4.09 -2.43
C MET A 82 -9.17 -3.90 -3.65
N ILE A 83 -9.80 -4.97 -4.16
CA ILE A 83 -10.73 -4.88 -5.29
C ILE A 83 -12.07 -4.32 -4.88
N GLU A 84 -12.54 -4.63 -3.67
CA GLU A 84 -13.73 -4.03 -3.08
C GLU A 84 -13.46 -2.54 -2.86
N LYS A 85 -13.62 -1.77 -3.94
CA LYS A 85 -13.49 -0.32 -3.91
C LYS A 85 -14.45 0.19 -2.85
N PRO A 86 -13.95 0.86 -1.79
CA PRO A 86 -14.85 1.48 -0.83
C PRO A 86 -15.76 2.44 -1.59
N ILE A 87 -17.06 2.37 -1.32
CA ILE A 87 -18.03 3.28 -1.91
C ILE A 87 -17.57 4.70 -1.58
N SER A 88 -17.36 5.52 -2.61
CA SER A 88 -16.89 6.90 -2.43
C SER A 88 -17.80 7.63 -1.44
N ILE A 89 -17.20 8.31 -0.45
CA ILE A 89 -17.90 9.15 0.54
C ILE A 89 -18.85 10.14 -0.15
N ARG A 90 -18.52 10.60 -1.36
CA ARG A 90 -19.39 11.47 -2.18
C ARG A 90 -20.73 10.81 -2.49
N ASN A 91 -20.74 9.51 -2.82
CA ASN A 91 -21.96 8.78 -3.13
C ASN A 91 -22.82 8.59 -1.87
N TRP A 92 -22.20 8.43 -0.71
CA TRP A 92 -22.91 8.45 0.58
C TRP A 92 -23.59 9.80 0.84
N VAL A 93 -22.88 10.91 0.64
CA VAL A 93 -23.44 12.26 0.80
C VAL A 93 -24.64 12.49 -0.13
N ILE A 94 -24.53 12.11 -1.41
CA ILE A 94 -25.64 12.24 -2.38
C ILE A 94 -26.84 11.39 -1.94
N SER A 95 -26.61 10.15 -1.51
CA SER A 95 -27.68 9.27 -0.99
C SER A 95 -28.35 9.84 0.26
N GLY A 96 -27.59 10.43 1.17
CA GLY A 96 -28.13 11.09 2.37
C GLY A 96 -29.00 12.31 2.02
N ILE A 97 -28.56 13.13 1.07
CA ILE A 97 -29.35 14.26 0.57
C ILE A 97 -30.65 13.77 -0.06
N ALA A 98 -30.60 12.71 -0.88
CA ALA A 98 -31.78 12.10 -1.49
C ALA A 98 -32.79 11.58 -0.43
N MET A 99 -32.29 10.97 0.65
CA MET A 99 -33.11 10.50 1.76
C MET A 99 -33.79 11.66 2.51
N ILE A 100 -33.07 12.76 2.76
CA ILE A 100 -33.63 13.96 3.39
C ILE A 100 -34.72 14.57 2.50
N THR A 101 -34.48 14.66 1.19
CA THR A 101 -35.52 15.15 0.26
C THR A 101 -36.75 14.25 0.26
N LEU A 102 -36.60 12.93 0.42
CA LEU A 102 -37.72 12.01 0.52
C LEU A 102 -38.54 12.23 1.80
N LEU A 103 -37.91 12.58 2.92
CA LEU A 103 -38.59 12.93 4.18
C LEU A 103 -39.45 14.20 4.03
N PHE A 104 -38.98 15.20 3.28
CA PHE A 104 -39.72 16.44 3.06
C PHE A 104 -40.67 16.40 1.86
N ALA A 105 -40.58 15.38 0.99
CA ALA A 105 -41.43 15.24 -0.19
C ALA A 105 -42.94 15.26 0.12
N PRO A 106 -43.47 14.58 1.16
CA PRO A 106 -44.90 14.62 1.46
C PRO A 106 -45.34 15.99 1.96
N ILE A 107 -44.47 16.74 2.65
CA ILE A 107 -44.75 18.08 3.15
C ILE A 107 -44.90 19.07 1.98
N LEU A 108 -44.11 18.90 0.92
CA LEU A 108 -44.10 19.78 -0.25
C LEU A 108 -45.14 19.40 -1.31
N ILE A 109 -45.35 18.09 -1.55
CA ILE A 109 -46.21 17.58 -2.63
C ILE A 109 -47.63 17.31 -2.12
N THR A 110 -47.74 16.85 -0.89
CA THR A 110 -48.97 16.26 -0.35
C THR A 110 -49.40 16.99 0.91
N ASN A 111 -49.72 18.29 0.78
CA ASN A 111 -50.41 19.13 1.78
C ASN A 111 -51.73 18.54 2.35
N ARG A 112 -51.99 17.24 2.13
CA ARG A 112 -53.13 16.41 2.49
C ARG A 112 -52.72 15.10 3.19
N MET A 113 -51.74 15.10 4.09
CA MET A 113 -51.68 14.07 5.14
C MET A 113 -52.87 14.30 6.10
N HIS A 114 -54.07 13.92 5.66
CA HIS A 114 -55.34 14.28 6.32
C HIS A 114 -55.63 13.43 7.56
N SER A 115 -54.99 12.26 7.68
CA SER A 115 -55.15 11.34 8.80
C SER A 115 -53.90 11.29 9.68
N ARG A 116 -54.08 11.54 10.98
CA ARG A 116 -53.01 11.55 11.99
C ARG A 116 -52.22 10.24 12.03
N ASP A 117 -52.92 9.11 11.85
CA ASP A 117 -52.32 7.78 11.92
C ASP A 117 -51.34 7.51 10.76
N LEU A 118 -51.65 8.03 9.56
CA LEU A 118 -50.78 7.93 8.38
C LEU A 118 -49.48 8.73 8.59
N SER A 119 -49.60 9.93 9.17
CA SER A 119 -48.43 10.77 9.49
C SER A 119 -47.51 10.10 10.52
N ILE A 120 -48.07 9.43 11.52
CA ILE A 120 -47.29 8.73 12.56
C ILE A 120 -46.60 7.50 11.95
N ALA A 121 -47.32 6.68 11.19
CA ALA A 121 -46.75 5.50 10.53
C ALA A 121 -45.61 5.88 9.57
N TYR A 122 -45.80 6.96 8.80
CA TYR A 122 -44.77 7.49 7.92
C TYR A 122 -43.52 7.97 8.67
N ALA A 123 -43.71 8.72 9.77
CA ALA A 123 -42.58 9.20 10.58
C ALA A 123 -41.76 8.04 11.18
N ILE A 124 -42.43 6.98 11.65
CA ILE A 124 -41.77 5.78 12.18
C ILE A 124 -40.97 5.06 11.08
N LEU A 125 -41.55 4.90 9.89
CA LEU A 125 -40.88 4.24 8.77
C LEU A 125 -39.61 5.00 8.36
N ILE A 126 -39.68 6.33 8.25
CA ILE A 126 -38.50 7.12 7.92
C ILE A 126 -37.46 7.08 9.04
N ALA A 127 -37.87 7.18 10.31
CA ALA A 127 -36.94 7.06 11.44
C ALA A 127 -36.19 5.72 11.42
N PHE A 128 -36.88 4.63 11.09
CA PHE A 128 -36.27 3.32 10.91
C PHE A 128 -35.27 3.31 9.74
N CYS A 129 -35.66 3.81 8.56
CA CYS A 129 -34.78 3.90 7.39
C CYS A 129 -33.52 4.73 7.68
N VAL A 130 -33.65 5.88 8.36
CA VAL A 130 -32.52 6.72 8.77
C VAL A 130 -31.60 5.96 9.72
N THR A 131 -32.16 5.26 10.70
CA THR A 131 -31.37 4.48 11.66
C THR A 131 -30.55 3.40 10.96
N VAL A 132 -31.18 2.62 10.08
CA VAL A 132 -30.49 1.59 9.27
C VAL A 132 -29.42 2.22 8.39
N TYR A 133 -29.74 3.33 7.71
CA TYR A 133 -28.78 4.05 6.87
C TYR A 133 -27.56 4.53 7.67
N CYS A 134 -27.76 5.11 8.85
CA CYS A 134 -26.67 5.54 9.73
C CYS A 134 -25.80 4.36 10.18
N CYS A 135 -26.40 3.22 10.53
CA CYS A 135 -25.65 2.01 10.86
C CYS A 135 -24.77 1.55 9.70
N VAL A 136 -25.34 1.39 8.49
CA VAL A 136 -24.58 0.94 7.31
C VAL A 136 -23.49 1.95 6.94
N PHE A 137 -23.76 3.25 7.07
CA PHE A 137 -22.76 4.29 6.85
C PHE A 137 -21.57 4.17 7.81
N VAL A 138 -21.83 4.00 9.11
CA VAL A 138 -20.76 3.89 10.12
C VAL A 138 -19.97 2.59 9.93
N PHE A 139 -20.64 1.45 9.76
CA PHE A 139 -19.97 0.16 9.56
C PHE A 139 -19.20 0.12 8.23
N GLY A 140 -19.76 0.66 7.15
CA GLY A 140 -19.11 0.72 5.84
C GLY A 140 -17.91 1.68 5.77
N ASN A 141 -17.81 2.65 6.68
CA ASN A 141 -16.71 3.60 6.75
C ASN A 141 -15.85 3.44 8.02
N ILE A 142 -15.98 2.34 8.75
CA ILE A 142 -15.29 2.11 10.03
C ILE A 142 -13.76 2.19 9.90
N ASP A 143 -13.21 1.69 8.81
CA ASP A 143 -11.78 1.76 8.49
C ASP A 143 -11.24 3.20 8.42
N PHE A 144 -12.05 4.14 7.96
CA PHE A 144 -11.68 5.57 7.95
C PHE A 144 -11.64 6.14 9.37
N PHE A 145 -12.63 5.80 10.19
CA PHE A 145 -12.70 6.27 11.57
C PHE A 145 -11.55 5.71 12.41
N ILE A 146 -11.25 4.42 12.30
CA ILE A 146 -10.14 3.78 13.02
C ILE A 146 -8.81 4.43 12.64
N LYS A 147 -8.54 4.62 11.33
CA LYS A 147 -7.31 5.26 10.84
C LYS A 147 -7.18 6.72 11.29
N LYS A 148 -8.30 7.46 11.36
CA LYS A 148 -8.30 8.85 11.82
C LYS A 148 -8.03 8.92 13.33
N ILE A 149 -8.62 8.01 14.12
CA ILE A 149 -8.40 7.92 15.57
C ILE A 149 -6.93 7.60 15.86
N SER A 150 -6.35 6.60 15.19
CA SER A 150 -4.94 6.23 15.40
C SER A 150 -3.95 7.35 15.04
N THR A 151 -4.24 8.13 14.00
CA THR A 151 -3.42 9.28 13.60
C THR A 151 -3.56 10.47 14.56
N SER A 152 -4.72 10.63 15.20
CA SER A 152 -5.00 11.72 16.15
C SER A 152 -4.46 11.48 17.56
N ILE A 153 -4.03 10.25 17.87
CA ILE A 153 -3.35 9.93 19.13
C ILE A 153 -1.85 10.18 18.89
N PRO A 154 -1.27 11.28 19.37
CA PRO A 154 0.15 11.53 19.19
C PRO A 154 0.96 10.42 19.86
N LEU A 155 2.05 10.01 19.19
CA LEU A 155 3.03 9.01 19.64
C LEU A 155 3.66 9.32 21.02
N SER A 156 3.32 10.43 21.67
CA SER A 156 3.77 10.80 23.01
C SER A 156 3.05 10.07 24.15
N LYS A 157 2.15 9.12 23.86
CA LYS A 157 1.45 8.30 24.88
C LYS A 157 1.64 6.79 24.74
N GLN A 158 2.58 6.35 23.90
CA GLN A 158 2.93 4.93 23.74
C GLN A 158 4.34 4.58 24.27
N ALA A 159 4.86 5.36 25.21
CA ALA A 159 6.03 5.02 26.01
C ALA A 159 5.62 4.87 27.48
#